data_AF-A0A336MYP4-F1
#
_entry.id   AF-A0A336MYP4-F1
#
_cell.length_a   1.000
_cell.length_b   1.000
_cell.length_c   1.000
_cell.angle_alpha   90.00
_cell.angle_beta   90.00
_cell.angle_gamma   90.00
#
_symmetry.space_group_name_H-M   'P 1'
#
loop_
_entity.id
_entity.type
_entity.pdbx_description
1 polymer ?
#
loop_
_entity_poly.entity_id
_entity_poly.type
_entity_poly.pdbx_seq_one_letter_code
_entity_poly.pdbx_strand_id
1 'polypeptide(L)'
;EQLKNYLKNFIVYFFFKWISFYSAEIAFKLLPRIKLNKIKMQVGTNRITQVLSSKGLFWNLSRYCSSAARTRPKTAILMLNMGGPQNTSQVHDYLLRIMTDRDMIQLPVQSKLGPWIAQRRTPEVQKKYEEIGGGSPILKWTELQGDLMCQELDKISPETAPHKHYVGFRYVNPLTEDTLAQIERDRPERVILFSQYPQYSCATSGSSFNSIYTHYKDHATPKDIKWSVIDRWPTHPLLVKTFADRIKDQLETFPKEKRDEVVLLFSAHSLPLKAVRRGDAYPSEVGATVHLVMQELEHSNPYCLVWQSKVGPLPWLEPFTDDAIKAYVKKGKKNFILIPIAFVNEHIETLHELDIEYCKELGEELKVESIKRALAPNDHPLFIKALADIVVDHMKKGKNLNPKFLTRCPHCTNPKCHDSKQWYEKLCNKQVETLTIKLIILKIPVDHPCFVEQHKHSQNLHFANRASLEQYRMSAAVIKSTPAPTHAEYTHVITGLTHVSRDVIES
;
A
#
# COMPACT_ATOMS: atom_id res chain seq x y z
N GLU A 1 -7.84 9.12 -55.27
CA GLU A 1 -8.91 9.63 -54.39
C GLU A 1 -8.72 9.34 -52.90
N GLN A 2 -8.20 8.17 -52.48
CA GLN A 2 -7.95 7.88 -51.06
C GLN A 2 -6.98 8.87 -50.36
N LEU A 3 -5.97 9.37 -51.07
CA LEU A 3 -5.05 10.40 -50.53
C LEU A 3 -5.74 11.77 -50.28
N LYS A 4 -6.76 12.11 -51.08
CA LYS A 4 -7.55 13.35 -50.91
C LYS A 4 -8.44 13.27 -49.67
N ASN A 5 -9.00 12.09 -49.37
CA ASN A 5 -9.78 11.87 -48.15
C ASN A 5 -8.91 11.87 -46.89
N TYR A 6 -7.68 11.39 -46.98
CA TYR A 6 -6.73 11.43 -45.85
C TYR A 6 -6.31 12.87 -45.51
N LEU A 7 -6.00 13.70 -46.51
CA LEU A 7 -5.67 15.12 -46.29
C LEU A 7 -6.87 15.92 -45.75
N LYS A 8 -8.09 15.64 -46.20
CA LYS A 8 -9.31 16.33 -45.74
C LYS A 8 -9.57 16.03 -44.26
N ASN A 9 -9.39 14.78 -43.83
CA ASN A 9 -9.54 14.37 -42.43
C ASN A 9 -8.39 14.90 -41.55
N PHE A 10 -7.17 15.00 -42.10
CA PHE A 10 -6.02 15.56 -41.39
C PHE A 10 -6.17 17.07 -41.13
N ILE A 11 -6.69 17.83 -42.09
CA ILE A 11 -6.95 19.27 -41.95
C ILE A 11 -8.09 19.52 -40.95
N VAL A 12 -9.17 18.75 -40.99
CA VAL A 12 -10.29 18.88 -40.04
C VAL A 12 -9.83 18.54 -38.61
N TYR A 13 -9.04 17.48 -38.44
CA TYR A 13 -8.51 17.10 -37.13
C TYR A 13 -7.61 18.18 -36.53
N PHE A 14 -6.72 18.79 -37.33
CA PHE A 14 -5.88 19.90 -36.86
C PHE A 14 -6.66 21.20 -36.64
N PHE A 15 -7.68 21.50 -37.46
CA PHE A 15 -8.52 22.70 -37.29
C PHE A 15 -9.32 22.66 -35.98
N PHE A 16 -9.86 21.49 -35.60
CA PHE A 16 -10.52 21.31 -34.30
C PHE A 16 -9.54 21.31 -33.12
N LYS A 17 -8.33 20.76 -33.29
CA LYS A 17 -7.28 20.83 -32.25
C LYS A 17 -6.75 22.25 -32.07
N TRP A 18 -6.67 23.04 -33.13
CA TRP A 18 -6.25 24.45 -33.12
C TRP A 18 -7.30 25.35 -32.45
N ILE A 19 -8.59 25.14 -32.73
CA ILE A 19 -9.70 25.85 -32.04
C ILE A 19 -9.75 25.49 -30.55
N SER A 20 -9.52 24.23 -30.18
CA SER A 20 -9.53 23.79 -28.78
C SER A 20 -8.34 24.29 -27.97
N PHE A 21 -7.24 24.70 -28.61
CA PHE A 21 -6.05 25.24 -27.92
C PHE A 21 -6.11 26.76 -27.74
N TYR A 22 -6.75 27.50 -28.65
CA TYR A 22 -6.79 28.98 -28.61
C TYR A 22 -8.06 29.60 -28.00
N SER A 23 -9.09 28.81 -27.69
CA SER A 23 -10.34 29.32 -27.10
C SER A 23 -10.31 29.45 -25.56
N ALA A 24 -9.29 28.91 -24.88
CA ALA A 24 -9.10 29.08 -23.43
C ALA A 24 -8.28 30.34 -23.07
N GLU A 25 -7.42 30.83 -23.97
CA GLU A 25 -6.45 31.90 -23.66
C GLU A 25 -6.95 33.32 -24.00
N ILE A 26 -8.06 33.44 -24.74
CA ILE A 26 -8.70 34.72 -25.08
C ILE A 26 -9.92 35.02 -24.17
N ALA A 27 -10.52 34.00 -23.54
CA ALA A 27 -11.68 34.16 -22.67
C ALA A 27 -11.37 34.82 -21.30
N PHE A 28 -10.09 34.93 -20.91
CA PHE A 28 -9.68 35.50 -19.61
C PHE A 28 -9.16 36.95 -19.68
N LYS A 29 -9.13 37.58 -20.87
CA LYS A 29 -8.56 38.94 -21.05
C LYS A 29 -9.51 40.03 -21.56
N LEU A 30 -10.81 39.76 -21.73
CA LEU A 30 -11.77 40.74 -22.28
C LEU A 30 -13.12 40.80 -21.55
N LEU A 31 -13.12 40.87 -20.22
CA LEU A 31 -14.29 41.33 -19.46
C LEU A 31 -13.87 42.27 -18.32
N PRO A 32 -14.10 43.58 -18.50
CA PRO A 32 -14.82 44.29 -17.47
C PRO A 32 -15.99 45.13 -18.04
N ARG A 33 -17.07 45.16 -17.26
CA ARG A 33 -18.26 46.04 -17.34
C ARG A 33 -19.26 45.71 -18.44
N ILE A 34 -20.41 45.19 -18.04
CA ILE A 34 -21.75 45.78 -18.30
C ILE A 34 -22.71 45.26 -17.21
N LYS A 35 -23.26 46.20 -16.44
CA LYS A 35 -24.48 46.03 -15.64
C LYS A 35 -25.66 46.24 -16.58
N LEU A 36 -26.61 45.32 -16.67
CA LEU A 36 -27.96 45.65 -17.12
C LEU A 36 -29.00 44.85 -16.33
N ASN A 37 -29.69 45.59 -15.45
CA ASN A 37 -30.92 45.21 -14.79
C ASN A 37 -32.08 45.21 -15.81
N LYS A 38 -33.13 44.44 -15.46
CA LYS A 38 -34.49 44.39 -16.03
C LYS A 38 -34.61 43.69 -17.40
N ILE A 39 -35.31 42.56 -17.42
CA ILE A 39 -36.56 42.35 -18.17
C ILE A 39 -37.33 41.18 -17.53
N LYS A 40 -38.65 41.39 -17.39
CA LYS A 40 -39.63 40.57 -16.66
C LYS A 40 -39.99 39.29 -17.44
N MET A 41 -40.20 38.21 -16.68
CA MET A 41 -40.93 37.02 -17.10
C MET A 41 -42.41 37.35 -17.35
N GLN A 42 -42.99 36.81 -18.41
CA GLN A 42 -44.43 36.64 -18.54
C GLN A 42 -44.73 35.30 -19.22
N VAL A 43 -45.49 34.47 -18.51
CA VAL A 43 -46.00 33.16 -18.93
C VAL A 43 -47.29 33.41 -19.73
N GLY A 44 -47.41 32.75 -20.89
CA GLY A 44 -48.59 32.87 -21.76
C GLY A 44 -48.80 31.61 -22.62
N THR A 45 -49.96 30.99 -22.42
CA THR A 45 -50.49 29.73 -22.93
C THR A 45 -50.78 29.64 -24.44
N ASN A 46 -50.60 28.41 -24.96
CA ASN A 46 -51.42 27.64 -25.92
C ASN A 46 -51.63 28.06 -27.40
N ARG A 47 -51.51 27.01 -28.24
CA ARG A 47 -51.97 26.77 -29.63
C ARG A 47 -51.11 27.32 -30.78
N ILE A 48 -50.41 26.41 -31.46
CA ILE A 48 -50.67 26.02 -32.87
C ILE A 48 -50.21 24.56 -33.02
N THR A 49 -51.15 23.70 -33.36
CA THR A 49 -50.94 22.31 -33.80
C THR A 49 -51.10 22.24 -35.32
N GLN A 50 -50.30 21.35 -35.95
CA GLN A 50 -50.33 20.90 -37.35
C GLN A 50 -49.80 21.96 -38.33
N VAL A 51 -48.77 21.68 -39.13
CA VAL A 51 -48.75 20.74 -40.27
C VAL A 51 -47.30 20.27 -40.54
N LEU A 52 -47.18 19.10 -41.18
CA LEU A 52 -45.97 18.42 -41.72
C LEU A 52 -45.36 17.32 -40.84
N SER A 53 -46.08 16.19 -40.86
CA SER A 53 -45.47 14.87 -40.88
C SER A 53 -44.46 14.75 -42.03
N SER A 54 -43.20 14.48 -41.72
CA SER A 54 -42.40 13.49 -42.45
C SER A 54 -41.03 13.31 -41.82
N LYS A 55 -40.69 12.03 -41.61
CA LYS A 55 -39.35 11.47 -41.44
C LYS A 55 -38.74 11.63 -40.04
N GLY A 56 -38.60 10.47 -39.40
CA GLY A 56 -38.03 10.33 -38.07
C GLY A 56 -36.58 10.79 -38.04
N LEU A 57 -36.31 11.70 -37.12
CA LEU A 57 -34.97 12.10 -36.73
C LEU A 57 -34.96 12.63 -35.29
N PHE A 58 -35.66 11.94 -34.38
CA PHE A 58 -35.77 12.37 -32.97
C PHE A 58 -35.54 11.25 -31.95
N TRP A 59 -34.79 10.20 -32.32
CA TRP A 59 -34.43 9.12 -31.38
C TRP A 59 -32.92 8.81 -31.27
N ASN A 60 -32.02 9.62 -31.81
CA ASN A 60 -30.57 9.29 -31.78
C ASN A 60 -29.63 10.45 -31.37
N LEU A 61 -30.09 11.41 -30.58
CA LEU A 61 -29.22 12.44 -29.99
C LEU A 61 -29.28 12.53 -28.45
N SER A 62 -29.99 11.61 -27.77
CA SER A 62 -29.96 11.46 -26.31
C SER A 62 -28.97 10.37 -25.83
N ARG A 63 -28.18 9.76 -26.73
CA ARG A 63 -27.27 8.64 -26.39
C ARG A 63 -25.79 8.92 -26.60
N TYR A 64 -25.41 10.14 -26.97
CA TYR A 64 -24.00 10.51 -27.21
C TYR A 64 -23.51 11.71 -26.39
N CYS A 65 -24.21 12.00 -25.30
CA CYS A 65 -23.73 12.80 -24.18
C CYS A 65 -24.09 12.07 -22.88
N SER A 66 -23.65 10.82 -22.71
CA SER A 66 -23.27 10.40 -21.36
C SER A 66 -21.95 11.09 -21.06
N SER A 67 -22.02 12.33 -20.60
CA SER A 67 -21.07 12.73 -19.59
C SER A 67 -21.20 11.65 -18.51
N ALA A 68 -20.21 10.78 -18.39
CA ALA A 68 -20.08 9.98 -17.19
C ALA A 68 -20.02 11.02 -16.07
N ALA A 69 -21.16 11.27 -15.42
CA ALA A 69 -21.20 12.02 -14.19
C ALA A 69 -20.17 11.30 -13.32
N ARG A 70 -19.01 11.94 -13.09
CA ARG A 70 -17.94 11.36 -12.27
C ARG A 70 -18.58 11.09 -10.92
N THR A 71 -19.00 9.85 -10.72
CA THR A 71 -19.62 9.42 -9.47
C THR A 71 -18.54 9.59 -8.42
N ARG A 72 -18.85 10.41 -7.43
CA ARG A 72 -17.98 10.66 -6.29
C ARG A 72 -17.56 9.29 -5.73
N PRO A 73 -16.26 8.97 -5.64
CA PRO A 73 -15.84 7.70 -5.07
C PRO A 73 -16.31 7.65 -3.62
N LYS A 74 -16.91 6.53 -3.20
CA LYS A 74 -17.26 6.35 -1.80
C LYS A 74 -16.02 5.98 -1.00
N THR A 75 -15.20 5.09 -1.56
CA THR A 75 -13.95 4.62 -0.97
C THR A 75 -12.77 4.87 -1.90
N ALA A 76 -11.83 5.68 -1.47
CA ALA A 76 -10.55 5.89 -2.13
C ALA A 76 -9.48 4.98 -1.52
N ILE A 77 -8.66 4.37 -2.38
CA ILE A 77 -7.56 3.49 -1.98
C ILE A 77 -6.27 4.10 -2.52
N LEU A 78 -5.46 4.67 -1.64
CA LEU A 78 -4.17 5.24 -1.99
C LEU A 78 -3.09 4.15 -1.91
N MET A 79 -2.65 3.67 -3.07
CA MET A 79 -1.62 2.64 -3.23
C MET A 79 -0.23 3.28 -3.13
N LEU A 80 0.48 3.00 -2.03
CA LEU A 80 1.75 3.62 -1.68
C LEU A 80 2.93 2.73 -2.07
N ASN A 81 3.84 3.26 -2.89
CA ASN A 81 5.09 2.62 -3.27
C ASN A 81 6.19 3.69 -3.48
N MET A 82 7.44 3.30 -3.62
CA MET A 82 8.52 4.24 -3.97
C MET A 82 8.37 4.79 -5.39
N GLY A 83 7.83 3.97 -6.29
CA GLY A 83 7.72 4.26 -7.71
C GLY A 83 9.04 4.06 -8.46
N GLY A 84 9.05 4.41 -9.74
CA GLY A 84 10.23 4.36 -10.59
C GLY A 84 10.09 5.29 -11.80
N PRO A 85 11.20 5.77 -12.37
CA PRO A 85 11.19 6.71 -13.49
C PRO A 85 10.54 6.05 -14.71
N GLN A 86 9.53 6.70 -15.29
CA GLN A 86 8.81 6.16 -16.46
C GLN A 86 9.63 6.23 -17.75
N ASN A 87 10.64 7.09 -17.76
CA ASN A 87 11.61 7.21 -18.83
C ASN A 87 12.99 7.61 -18.27
N THR A 88 14.05 7.40 -19.04
CA THR A 88 15.44 7.63 -18.62
C THR A 88 15.73 9.10 -18.26
N SER A 89 15.00 10.07 -18.81
CA SER A 89 15.20 11.49 -18.47
C SER A 89 14.75 11.83 -17.04
N GLN A 90 13.86 11.03 -16.44
CA GLN A 90 13.41 11.20 -15.05
C GLN A 90 14.37 10.60 -14.00
N VAL A 91 15.39 9.85 -14.42
CA VAL A 91 16.28 9.12 -13.50
C VAL A 91 16.99 10.04 -12.52
N HIS A 92 17.44 11.21 -12.98
CA HIS A 92 18.11 12.17 -12.10
C HIS A 92 17.21 12.61 -10.94
N ASP A 93 15.99 13.04 -11.24
CA ASP A 93 15.05 13.53 -10.23
C ASP A 93 14.60 12.42 -9.29
N TYR A 94 14.44 11.20 -9.81
CA TYR A 94 14.18 10.01 -9.01
C TYR A 94 15.29 9.77 -7.98
N LEU A 95 16.55 9.71 -8.43
CA LEU A 95 17.70 9.52 -7.56
C LEU A 95 17.89 10.68 -6.59
N LEU A 96 17.64 11.91 -7.03
CA LEU A 96 17.72 13.10 -6.17
C LEU A 96 16.76 12.99 -4.98
N ARG A 97 15.50 12.60 -5.21
CA ARG A 97 14.52 12.42 -4.13
C ARG A 97 14.90 11.27 -3.19
N ILE A 98 15.43 10.15 -3.70
CA ILE A 98 15.94 9.05 -2.87
C ILE A 98 17.10 9.51 -1.99
N MET A 99 18.11 10.15 -2.60
CA MET A 99 19.35 10.51 -1.90
C MET A 99 19.17 11.66 -0.91
N THR A 100 18.08 12.42 -1.02
CA THR A 100 17.72 13.49 -0.08
C THR A 100 16.71 13.05 0.99
N ASP A 101 16.13 11.85 0.87
CA ASP A 101 15.19 11.30 1.84
C ASP A 101 15.91 10.69 3.06
N ARG A 102 15.81 11.39 4.20
CA ARG A 102 16.38 10.96 5.48
C ARG A 102 15.68 9.77 6.13
N ASP A 103 14.44 9.48 5.71
CA ASP A 103 13.70 8.31 6.19
C ASP A 103 14.18 7.02 5.46
N MET A 104 14.72 7.14 4.24
CA MET A 104 15.30 6.05 3.44
C MET A 104 16.79 5.84 3.72
N ILE A 105 17.61 6.88 3.53
CA ILE A 105 19.07 6.82 3.71
C ILE A 105 19.57 7.98 4.55
N GLN A 106 20.51 7.71 5.46
CA GLN A 106 21.12 8.74 6.33
C GLN A 106 22.56 9.00 5.89
N LEU A 107 22.81 10.17 5.31
CA LEU A 107 24.12 10.58 4.81
C LEU A 107 24.67 11.79 5.59
N PRO A 108 26.00 11.90 5.79
CA PRO A 108 26.60 13.12 6.33
C PRO A 108 26.35 14.29 5.37
N VAL A 109 25.90 15.44 5.89
CA VAL A 109 25.60 16.66 5.12
C VAL A 109 24.81 16.36 3.82
N GLN A 110 23.75 15.57 3.99
CA GLN A 110 22.89 14.99 2.95
C GLN A 110 22.29 16.02 1.97
N SER A 111 22.09 17.28 2.37
CA SER A 111 21.62 18.35 1.49
C SER A 111 22.61 18.68 0.36
N LYS A 112 23.91 18.39 0.54
CA LYS A 112 24.94 18.54 -0.50
C LYS A 112 25.36 17.20 -1.08
N LEU A 113 25.59 16.22 -0.21
CA LEU A 113 26.07 14.91 -0.65
C LEU A 113 25.01 14.14 -1.44
N GLY A 114 23.73 14.25 -1.07
CA GLY A 114 22.63 13.60 -1.76
C GLY A 114 22.52 13.99 -3.24
N PRO A 115 22.41 15.30 -3.56
CA PRO A 115 22.40 15.77 -4.94
C PRO A 115 23.65 15.38 -5.73
N TRP A 116 24.84 15.46 -5.11
CA TRP A 116 26.09 15.03 -5.78
C TRP A 116 26.09 13.53 -6.12
N ILE A 117 25.64 12.67 -5.20
CA ILE A 117 25.53 11.23 -5.45
C ILE A 117 24.51 10.97 -6.56
N ALA A 118 23.34 11.63 -6.52
CA ALA A 118 22.31 11.49 -7.54
C ALA A 118 22.84 11.84 -8.93
N GLN A 119 23.51 13.00 -9.06
CA GLN A 119 24.13 13.42 -10.32
C GLN A 119 25.18 12.41 -10.80
N ARG A 120 26.07 11.97 -9.92
CA ARG A 120 27.13 11.01 -10.27
C ARG A 120 26.60 9.64 -10.72
N ARG A 121 25.53 9.16 -10.08
CA ARG A 121 24.94 7.83 -10.37
C ARG A 121 23.95 7.84 -11.53
N THR A 122 23.46 9.00 -11.95
CA THR A 122 22.44 9.11 -12.99
C THR A 122 22.82 8.39 -14.30
N PRO A 123 24.02 8.58 -14.88
CA PRO A 123 24.35 7.94 -16.16
C PRO A 123 24.35 6.41 -16.10
N GLU A 124 24.88 5.84 -15.02
CA GLU A 124 24.89 4.40 -14.79
C GLU A 124 23.47 3.85 -14.68
N VAL A 125 22.62 4.50 -13.88
CA VAL A 125 21.23 4.06 -13.68
C VAL A 125 20.38 4.26 -14.94
N GLN A 126 20.64 5.30 -15.73
CA GLN A 126 20.00 5.50 -17.04
C GLN A 126 20.28 4.33 -17.97
N LYS A 127 21.55 3.91 -18.08
CA LYS A 127 21.93 2.75 -18.88
C LYS A 127 21.18 1.48 -18.47
N LYS A 128 21.07 1.22 -17.16
CA LYS A 128 20.28 0.08 -16.66
C LYS A 128 18.81 0.16 -17.05
N TYR A 129 18.20 1.35 -17.00
CA TYR A 129 16.83 1.55 -17.46
C TYR A 129 16.70 1.38 -18.99
N GLU A 130 17.69 1.80 -19.77
CA GLU A 130 17.71 1.59 -21.23
C GLU A 130 17.73 0.10 -21.59
N GLU A 131 18.55 -0.69 -20.89
CA GLU A 131 18.68 -2.13 -21.08
C GLU A 131 17.38 -2.91 -20.81
N ILE A 132 16.46 -2.36 -20.01
CA ILE A 132 15.13 -2.96 -19.71
C ILE A 132 13.97 -2.33 -20.48
N GLY A 133 14.24 -1.49 -21.50
CA GLY A 133 13.21 -0.89 -22.35
C GLY A 133 12.95 0.60 -22.11
N GLY A 134 13.83 1.29 -21.40
CA GLY A 134 13.87 2.75 -21.30
C GLY A 134 13.13 3.37 -20.10
N GLY A 135 12.59 2.58 -19.18
CA GLY A 135 11.88 3.07 -17.99
C GLY A 135 11.33 1.96 -17.10
N SER A 136 10.88 2.33 -15.90
CA SER A 136 10.26 1.41 -14.94
C SER A 136 8.80 1.13 -15.32
N PRO A 137 8.37 -0.14 -15.39
CA PRO A 137 6.97 -0.50 -15.65
C PRO A 137 6.08 -0.39 -14.41
N ILE A 138 6.61 0.02 -13.25
CA ILE A 138 5.89 0.00 -11.97
C ILE A 138 4.60 0.81 -11.97
N LEU A 139 4.55 1.98 -12.63
CA LEU A 139 3.32 2.77 -12.71
C LEU A 139 2.23 1.99 -13.45
N LYS A 140 2.56 1.47 -14.64
CA LYS A 140 1.65 0.68 -15.46
C LYS A 140 1.09 -0.51 -14.67
N TRP A 141 1.94 -1.23 -13.95
CA TRP A 141 1.49 -2.36 -13.15
C TRP A 141 0.64 -1.94 -11.95
N THR A 142 0.99 -0.85 -11.27
CA THR A 142 0.22 -0.35 -10.11
C THR A 142 -1.17 0.13 -10.55
N GLU A 143 -1.27 0.86 -11.67
CA GLU A 143 -2.55 1.30 -12.24
C GLU A 143 -3.42 0.10 -12.64
N LEU A 144 -2.86 -0.87 -13.35
CA LEU A 144 -3.59 -2.08 -13.74
C LEU A 144 -4.07 -2.88 -12.52
N GLN A 145 -3.21 -3.07 -11.53
CA GLN A 145 -3.58 -3.74 -10.28
C GLN A 145 -4.68 -2.98 -9.55
N GLY A 146 -4.59 -1.64 -9.50
CA GLY A 146 -5.58 -0.77 -8.89
C GLY A 146 -6.94 -0.86 -9.58
N ASP A 147 -6.97 -0.84 -10.92
CA ASP A 147 -8.19 -1.00 -11.71
C ASP A 147 -8.85 -2.35 -11.48
N LEU A 148 -8.08 -3.44 -11.58
CA LEU A 148 -8.58 -4.80 -11.39
C LEU A 148 -9.05 -5.03 -9.94
N MET A 149 -8.32 -4.50 -8.96
CA MET A 149 -8.72 -4.53 -7.54
C MET A 149 -10.04 -3.78 -7.33
N CYS A 150 -10.21 -2.57 -7.86
CA CYS A 150 -11.45 -1.81 -7.71
C CYS A 150 -12.64 -2.51 -8.39
N GLN A 151 -12.44 -3.09 -9.57
CA GLN A 151 -13.46 -3.90 -10.25
C GLN A 151 -13.91 -5.10 -9.41
N GLU A 152 -12.97 -5.76 -8.73
CA GLU A 152 -13.30 -6.87 -7.83
C GLU A 152 -14.00 -6.37 -6.56
N LEU A 153 -13.51 -5.30 -5.94
CA LEU A 153 -14.09 -4.67 -4.76
C LEU A 153 -15.53 -4.22 -4.97
N ASP A 154 -15.84 -3.61 -6.12
CA ASP A 154 -17.21 -3.19 -6.44
C ASP A 154 -18.18 -4.38 -6.54
N LYS A 155 -17.69 -5.60 -6.84
CA LYS A 155 -18.50 -6.83 -6.85
C LYS A 155 -18.67 -7.42 -5.45
N ILE A 156 -17.58 -7.50 -4.68
CA ILE A 156 -17.56 -8.24 -3.40
C ILE A 156 -17.90 -7.37 -2.17
N SER A 157 -17.91 -6.05 -2.32
CA SER A 157 -18.20 -5.06 -1.28
C SER A 157 -19.03 -3.88 -1.82
N PRO A 158 -20.22 -4.14 -2.43
CA PRO A 158 -21.02 -3.10 -3.07
C PRO A 158 -21.47 -1.98 -2.12
N GLU A 159 -21.52 -2.24 -0.80
CA GLU A 159 -21.86 -1.26 0.23
C GLU A 159 -20.81 -0.14 0.40
N THR A 160 -19.57 -0.36 -0.02
CA THR A 160 -18.47 0.62 0.00
C THR A 160 -18.09 1.15 -1.38
N ALA A 161 -18.79 0.69 -2.42
CA ALA A 161 -18.66 1.17 -3.79
C ALA A 161 -19.29 2.57 -4.00
N PRO A 162 -18.88 3.34 -5.03
CA PRO A 162 -17.81 3.02 -5.98
C PRO A 162 -16.42 3.16 -5.34
N HIS A 163 -15.57 2.15 -5.55
CA HIS A 163 -14.17 2.19 -5.16
C HIS A 163 -13.33 2.88 -6.24
N LYS A 164 -12.29 3.61 -5.83
CA LYS A 164 -11.32 4.20 -6.74
C LYS A 164 -9.91 4.09 -6.19
N HIS A 165 -9.01 3.54 -6.99
CA HIS A 165 -7.59 3.50 -6.66
C HIS A 165 -6.92 4.82 -7.03
N TYR A 166 -5.83 5.12 -6.32
CA TYR A 166 -4.95 6.24 -6.57
C TYR A 166 -3.52 5.76 -6.36
N VAL A 167 -2.60 6.12 -7.25
CA VAL A 167 -1.18 5.79 -7.10
C VAL A 167 -0.48 6.94 -6.38
N GLY A 168 0.18 6.64 -5.26
CA GLY A 168 0.97 7.61 -4.51
C GLY A 168 2.42 7.15 -4.43
N PHE A 169 3.27 7.68 -5.30
CA PHE A 169 4.69 7.36 -5.31
C PHE A 169 5.51 8.31 -4.44
N ARG A 170 6.60 7.79 -3.87
CA ARG A 170 7.47 8.54 -2.97
C ARG A 170 8.50 9.40 -3.70
N TYR A 171 8.97 8.96 -4.87
CA TYR A 171 10.14 9.56 -5.55
C TYR A 171 9.89 9.94 -7.03
N VAL A 172 8.73 9.60 -7.59
CA VAL A 172 8.35 9.95 -8.97
C VAL A 172 6.87 10.31 -9.03
N ASN A 173 6.44 10.91 -10.13
CA ASN A 173 5.03 11.19 -10.37
C ASN A 173 4.25 9.90 -10.68
N PRO A 174 2.99 9.78 -10.21
CA PRO A 174 2.27 10.73 -9.35
C PRO A 174 2.78 10.73 -7.90
N LEU A 175 3.23 11.89 -7.39
CA LEU A 175 3.75 11.99 -6.03
C LEU A 175 2.62 11.86 -5.01
N THR A 176 2.98 11.38 -3.82
CA THR A 176 2.01 11.14 -2.73
C THR A 176 1.24 12.42 -2.39
N GLU A 177 1.92 13.56 -2.32
CA GLU A 177 1.36 14.86 -1.99
C GLU A 177 0.36 15.36 -3.06
N ASP A 178 0.70 15.22 -4.34
CA ASP A 178 -0.18 15.60 -5.46
C ASP A 178 -1.44 14.73 -5.50
N THR A 179 -1.26 13.45 -5.16
CA THR A 179 -2.33 12.45 -5.14
C THR A 179 -3.28 12.68 -3.97
N LEU A 180 -2.76 13.05 -2.79
CA LEU A 180 -3.61 13.47 -1.66
C LEU A 180 -4.47 14.67 -2.02
N ALA A 181 -3.91 15.69 -2.68
CA ALA A 181 -4.67 16.84 -3.15
C ALA A 181 -5.76 16.44 -4.17
N GLN A 182 -5.51 15.42 -5.00
CA GLN A 182 -6.52 14.87 -5.90
C GLN A 182 -7.64 14.13 -5.14
N ILE A 183 -7.28 13.29 -4.17
CA ILE A 183 -8.25 12.57 -3.32
C ILE A 183 -9.16 13.57 -2.60
N GLU A 184 -8.62 14.66 -2.06
CA GLU A 184 -9.40 15.69 -1.38
C GLU A 184 -10.40 16.40 -2.31
N ARG A 185 -10.01 16.65 -3.56
CA ARG A 185 -10.93 17.21 -4.58
C ARG A 185 -12.05 16.23 -4.93
N ASP A 186 -11.76 14.94 -4.97
CA ASP A 186 -12.73 13.88 -5.24
C ASP A 186 -13.65 13.60 -4.03
N ARG A 187 -13.27 14.09 -2.83
CA ARG A 187 -14.05 14.07 -1.58
C ARG A 187 -14.59 12.69 -1.20
N PRO A 188 -13.82 11.60 -1.13
CA PRO A 188 -14.40 10.32 -0.74
C PRO A 188 -14.95 10.33 0.70
N GLU A 189 -15.84 9.40 1.03
CA GLU A 189 -16.26 9.19 2.42
C GLU A 189 -15.16 8.50 3.24
N ARG A 190 -14.35 7.66 2.59
CA ARG A 190 -13.27 6.89 3.18
C ARG A 190 -12.00 6.95 2.33
N VAL A 191 -10.85 7.04 2.99
CA VAL A 191 -9.53 6.83 2.39
C VAL A 191 -8.82 5.69 3.13
N ILE A 192 -8.34 4.72 2.35
CA ILE A 192 -7.48 3.63 2.82
C ILE A 192 -6.09 3.89 2.29
N LEU A 193 -5.13 4.09 3.21
CA LEU A 193 -3.72 4.21 2.89
C LEU A 193 -3.13 2.81 2.82
N PHE A 194 -2.87 2.32 1.61
CA PHE A 194 -2.51 0.93 1.36
C PHE A 194 -1.07 0.81 0.87
N SER A 195 -0.18 0.39 1.76
CA SER A 195 1.20 0.09 1.39
C SER A 195 1.24 -1.07 0.40
N GLN A 196 1.92 -0.89 -0.73
CA GLN A 196 2.15 -1.94 -1.73
C GLN A 196 3.35 -2.83 -1.40
N TYR A 197 3.98 -2.63 -0.24
CA TYR A 197 4.98 -3.53 0.32
C TYR A 197 4.29 -4.53 1.26
N PRO A 198 4.32 -5.84 0.97
CA PRO A 198 3.77 -6.82 1.90
C PRO A 198 4.51 -6.79 3.24
N GLN A 199 5.84 -6.65 3.21
CA GLN A 199 6.70 -6.60 4.38
C GLN A 199 7.05 -5.15 4.73
N TYR A 200 6.80 -4.74 5.98
CA TYR A 200 7.05 -3.38 6.43
C TYR A 200 8.54 -3.13 6.67
N SER A 201 9.09 -2.10 6.01
CA SER A 201 10.36 -1.48 6.38
C SER A 201 10.14 -0.02 6.77
N CYS A 202 10.93 0.50 7.71
CA CYS A 202 10.95 1.93 7.98
C CYS A 202 11.44 2.74 6.76
N ALA A 203 12.29 2.16 5.91
CA ALA A 203 12.85 2.82 4.74
C ALA A 203 11.88 2.88 3.54
N THR A 204 10.88 1.99 3.51
CA THR A 204 9.87 1.92 2.45
C THR A 204 8.51 2.45 2.93
N SER A 205 7.62 1.58 3.45
CA SER A 205 6.31 1.94 3.97
C SER A 205 6.41 3.06 5.01
N GLY A 206 7.39 2.98 5.93
CA GLY A 206 7.64 4.01 6.93
C GLY A 206 7.92 5.39 6.31
N SER A 207 8.71 5.48 5.24
CA SER A 207 8.97 6.73 4.53
C SER A 207 7.71 7.28 3.85
N SER A 208 6.92 6.43 3.18
CA SER A 208 5.63 6.84 2.58
C SER A 208 4.67 7.40 3.62
N PHE A 209 4.50 6.72 4.76
CA PHE A 209 3.61 7.20 5.83
C PHE A 209 4.14 8.48 6.50
N ASN A 210 5.46 8.65 6.63
CA ASN A 210 6.07 9.87 7.12
C ASN A 210 5.91 11.05 6.15
N SER A 211 5.91 10.81 4.83
CA SER A 211 5.63 11.84 3.81
C SER A 211 4.20 12.35 3.94
N ILE A 212 3.21 11.46 4.10
CA ILE A 212 1.81 11.85 4.35
C ILE A 212 1.67 12.65 5.65
N TYR A 213 2.31 12.22 6.74
CA TYR A 213 2.33 12.98 7.99
C TYR A 213 2.94 14.38 7.79
N THR A 214 4.06 14.47 7.07
CA THR A 214 4.73 15.75 6.78
C THR A 214 3.82 16.66 5.96
N HIS A 215 3.13 16.13 4.94
CA HIS A 215 2.15 16.87 4.16
C HIS A 215 1.05 17.49 5.06
N TYR A 216 0.43 16.71 5.93
CA TYR A 216 -0.64 17.19 6.83
C TYR A 216 -0.16 17.89 8.10
N LYS A 217 1.15 17.98 8.32
CA LYS A 217 1.71 18.90 9.31
C LYS A 217 1.58 20.34 8.82
N ASP A 218 1.74 20.54 7.51
CA ASP A 218 1.70 21.86 6.87
C ASP A 218 0.32 22.20 6.27
N HIS A 219 -0.60 21.22 6.20
CA HIS A 219 -1.94 21.37 5.63
C HIS A 219 -3.03 20.84 6.58
N ALA A 220 -4.22 21.44 6.54
CA ALA A 220 -5.34 20.98 7.36
C ALA A 220 -5.85 19.62 6.89
N THR A 221 -5.96 18.65 7.81
CA THR A 221 -6.54 17.34 7.47
C THR A 221 -8.06 17.43 7.26
N PRO A 222 -8.62 16.84 6.19
CA PRO A 222 -10.06 16.83 5.95
C PRO A 222 -10.84 16.20 7.12
N LYS A 223 -11.83 16.93 7.65
CA LYS A 223 -12.62 16.48 8.81
C LYS A 223 -13.68 15.42 8.46
N ASP A 224 -14.13 15.40 7.21
CA ASP A 224 -15.27 14.57 6.78
C ASP A 224 -14.85 13.25 6.10
N ILE A 225 -13.58 12.85 6.23
CA ILE A 225 -13.02 11.64 5.62
C ILE A 225 -12.69 10.60 6.69
N LYS A 226 -13.10 9.34 6.47
CA LYS A 226 -12.70 8.16 7.25
C LYS A 226 -11.33 7.68 6.81
N TRP A 227 -10.30 7.90 7.62
CA TRP A 227 -8.94 7.44 7.32
C TRP A 227 -8.62 6.12 7.99
N SER A 228 -7.92 5.25 7.28
CA SER A 228 -7.40 3.99 7.82
C SER A 228 -6.16 3.54 7.08
N VAL A 229 -5.36 2.65 7.69
CA VAL A 229 -4.05 2.24 7.17
C VAL A 229 -3.95 0.73 7.07
N ILE A 230 -3.51 0.26 5.90
CA ILE A 230 -3.00 -1.09 5.68
C ILE A 230 -1.50 -0.98 5.50
N ASP A 231 -0.74 -1.21 6.59
CA ASP A 231 0.69 -0.94 6.64
C ASP A 231 1.56 -2.14 6.23
N ARG A 232 1.03 -3.36 6.37
CA ARG A 232 1.73 -4.61 6.09
C ARG A 232 0.74 -5.76 5.89
N TRP A 233 1.16 -6.77 5.14
CA TRP A 233 0.35 -7.95 4.79
C TRP A 233 1.24 -9.12 4.34
N PRO A 234 2.33 -9.45 5.06
CA PRO A 234 3.38 -10.36 4.58
C PRO A 234 2.91 -11.82 4.45
N THR A 235 1.90 -12.20 5.23
CA THR A 235 1.43 -13.59 5.35
C THR A 235 0.03 -13.78 4.75
N HIS A 236 -0.38 -12.92 3.82
CA HIS A 236 -1.70 -13.05 3.20
C HIS A 236 -1.78 -14.36 2.40
N PRO A 237 -2.78 -15.25 2.63
CA PRO A 237 -2.81 -16.57 1.99
C PRO A 237 -2.77 -16.53 0.46
N LEU A 238 -3.47 -15.58 -0.16
CA LEU A 238 -3.47 -15.44 -1.63
C LEU A 238 -2.17 -14.84 -2.20
N LEU A 239 -1.41 -14.09 -1.39
CA LEU A 239 -0.06 -13.66 -1.77
C LEU A 239 0.88 -14.87 -1.79
N VAL A 240 0.83 -15.68 -0.73
CA VAL A 240 1.62 -16.91 -0.59
C VAL A 240 1.35 -17.85 -1.76
N LYS A 241 0.07 -18.10 -2.07
CA LYS A 241 -0.34 -18.91 -3.23
C LYS A 241 0.16 -18.35 -4.55
N THR A 242 0.09 -17.03 -4.74
CA THR A 242 0.63 -16.42 -5.96
C THR A 242 2.12 -16.70 -6.13
N PHE A 243 2.93 -16.52 -5.08
CA PHE A 243 4.36 -16.84 -5.17
C PHE A 243 4.61 -18.32 -5.41
N ALA A 244 3.85 -19.20 -4.75
CA ALA A 244 3.95 -20.64 -4.97
C ALA A 244 3.62 -21.01 -6.43
N ASP A 245 2.55 -20.44 -7.01
CA ASP A 245 2.19 -20.64 -8.42
C ASP A 245 3.29 -20.16 -9.36
N ARG A 246 3.84 -18.94 -9.15
CA ARG A 246 4.95 -18.42 -9.96
C ARG A 246 6.21 -19.30 -9.89
N ILE A 247 6.46 -19.92 -8.73
CA ILE A 247 7.59 -20.85 -8.55
C ILE A 247 7.31 -22.16 -9.28
N LYS A 248 6.09 -22.71 -9.16
CA LYS A 248 5.67 -23.93 -9.86
C LYS A 248 5.76 -23.76 -11.38
N ASP A 249 5.22 -22.66 -11.92
CA ASP A 249 5.34 -22.30 -13.34
C ASP A 249 6.81 -22.32 -13.79
N GLN A 250 7.70 -21.75 -12.98
CA GLN A 250 9.12 -21.67 -13.33
C GLN A 250 9.83 -23.03 -13.22
N LEU A 251 9.52 -23.84 -12.20
CA LEU A 251 10.01 -25.21 -12.04
C LEU A 251 9.60 -26.10 -13.21
N GLU A 252 8.41 -25.90 -13.77
CA GLU A 252 7.92 -26.64 -14.92
C GLU A 252 8.80 -26.47 -16.17
N THR A 253 9.50 -25.33 -16.28
CA THR A 253 10.43 -25.06 -17.38
C THR A 253 11.78 -25.80 -17.25
N PHE A 254 12.07 -26.47 -16.14
CA PHE A 254 13.26 -27.30 -15.97
C PHE A 254 12.99 -28.73 -16.43
N PRO A 255 14.01 -29.45 -16.95
CA PRO A 255 13.92 -30.88 -17.20
C PRO A 255 13.46 -31.64 -15.96
N LYS A 256 12.62 -32.66 -16.15
CA LYS A 256 11.95 -33.37 -15.05
C LYS A 256 12.97 -33.96 -14.06
N GLU A 257 14.06 -34.50 -14.58
CA GLU A 257 15.16 -35.11 -13.85
C GLU A 257 16.03 -34.13 -13.07
N LYS A 258 15.92 -32.82 -13.34
CA LYS A 258 16.64 -31.75 -12.62
C LYS A 258 15.77 -30.95 -11.66
N ARG A 259 14.45 -31.06 -11.80
CA ARG A 259 13.48 -30.18 -11.11
C ARG A 259 13.61 -30.23 -9.59
N ASP A 260 13.84 -31.42 -9.01
CA ASP A 260 13.96 -31.59 -7.56
C ASP A 260 15.31 -31.09 -7.02
N GLU A 261 16.33 -30.93 -7.89
CA GLU A 261 17.65 -30.43 -7.52
C GLU A 261 17.75 -28.90 -7.52
N VAL A 262 16.75 -28.21 -8.09
CA VAL A 262 16.71 -26.75 -8.22
C VAL A 262 16.73 -26.11 -6.84
N VAL A 263 17.66 -25.17 -6.64
CA VAL A 263 17.74 -24.37 -5.42
C VAL A 263 16.92 -23.09 -5.58
N LEU A 264 15.95 -22.89 -4.69
CA LEU A 264 15.11 -21.70 -4.65
C LEU A 264 15.80 -20.59 -3.85
N LEU A 265 16.20 -19.52 -4.50
CA LEU A 265 16.81 -18.35 -3.86
C LEU A 265 15.78 -17.22 -3.78
N PHE A 266 15.17 -17.09 -2.60
CA PHE A 266 14.28 -15.98 -2.29
C PHE A 266 15.12 -14.72 -2.11
N SER A 267 15.10 -13.85 -3.11
CA SER A 267 15.91 -12.64 -3.17
C SER A 267 15.07 -11.44 -2.77
N ALA A 268 15.48 -10.78 -1.69
CA ALA A 268 14.86 -9.57 -1.16
C ALA A 268 15.88 -8.42 -1.14
N HIS A 269 15.44 -7.17 -1.27
CA HIS A 269 16.38 -6.04 -1.21
C HIS A 269 17.04 -5.96 0.17
N SER A 270 18.37 -5.86 0.23
CA SER A 270 19.09 -5.86 1.50
C SER A 270 18.82 -4.59 2.32
N LEU A 271 19.14 -4.63 3.61
CA LEU A 271 19.13 -3.45 4.49
C LEU A 271 20.51 -3.25 5.13
N PRO A 272 20.94 -1.99 5.35
CA PRO A 272 22.10 -1.72 6.18
C PRO A 272 21.93 -2.36 7.56
N LEU A 273 22.97 -3.00 8.11
CA LEU A 273 22.88 -3.67 9.42
C LEU A 273 22.51 -2.68 10.54
N LYS A 274 22.80 -1.39 10.38
CA LYS A 274 22.34 -0.34 11.30
C LYS A 274 20.81 -0.29 11.39
N ALA A 275 20.10 -0.43 10.26
CA ALA A 275 18.63 -0.46 10.25
C ALA A 275 18.11 -1.75 10.88
N VAL A 276 18.72 -2.90 10.56
CA VAL A 276 18.36 -4.20 11.16
C VAL A 276 18.53 -4.16 12.67
N ARG A 277 19.70 -3.75 13.18
CA ARG A 277 20.01 -3.63 14.61
C ARG A 277 19.15 -2.61 15.34
N ARG A 278 18.60 -1.62 14.63
CA ARG A 278 17.62 -0.67 15.19
C ARG A 278 16.31 -1.38 15.57
N GLY A 279 16.04 -2.54 14.96
CA GLY A 279 14.83 -3.34 15.09
C GLY A 279 13.82 -3.05 13.99
N ASP A 280 14.29 -2.95 12.73
CA ASP A 280 13.42 -2.89 11.57
C ASP A 280 12.67 -4.24 11.40
N ALA A 281 11.38 -4.19 11.09
CA ALA A 281 10.54 -5.40 11.03
C ALA A 281 10.79 -6.23 9.76
N TYR A 282 11.36 -5.62 8.72
CA TYR A 282 11.44 -6.17 7.38
C TYR A 282 12.07 -7.56 7.30
N PRO A 283 13.26 -7.84 7.88
CA PRO A 283 13.86 -9.16 7.74
C PRO A 283 12.99 -10.29 8.31
N SER A 284 12.33 -10.04 9.44
CA SER A 284 11.44 -11.02 10.07
C SER A 284 10.17 -11.27 9.25
N GLU A 285 9.62 -10.23 8.62
CA GLU A 285 8.41 -10.36 7.80
C GLU A 285 8.70 -11.00 6.43
N VAL A 286 9.88 -10.75 5.85
CA VAL A 286 10.35 -11.47 4.67
C VAL A 286 10.53 -12.96 5.01
N GLY A 287 11.21 -13.27 6.12
CA GLY A 287 11.35 -14.65 6.59
C GLY A 287 10.02 -15.37 6.80
N ALA A 288 9.02 -14.68 7.36
CA ALA A 288 7.67 -15.23 7.51
C ALA A 288 6.99 -15.51 6.16
N THR A 289 7.14 -14.61 5.18
CA THR A 289 6.62 -14.79 3.81
C THR A 289 7.26 -16.02 3.17
N VAL A 290 8.59 -16.12 3.20
CA VAL A 290 9.36 -17.24 2.65
C VAL A 290 8.92 -18.57 3.26
N HIS A 291 8.79 -18.62 4.59
CA HIS A 291 8.39 -19.84 5.28
C HIS A 291 7.01 -20.33 4.81
N LEU A 292 6.02 -19.45 4.72
CA LEU A 292 4.68 -19.81 4.27
C LEU A 292 4.65 -20.23 2.80
N VAL A 293 5.44 -19.58 1.93
CA VAL A 293 5.56 -20.00 0.53
C VAL A 293 6.16 -21.40 0.44
N MET A 294 7.19 -21.70 1.23
CA MET A 294 7.76 -23.05 1.25
C MET A 294 6.81 -24.10 1.82
N GLN A 295 5.94 -23.73 2.76
CA GLN A 295 4.87 -24.61 3.25
C GLN A 295 3.82 -24.89 2.17
N GLU A 296 3.40 -23.87 1.40
CA GLU A 296 2.48 -24.05 0.25
C GLU A 296 3.10 -24.88 -0.88
N LEU A 297 4.42 -24.89 -0.99
CA LEU A 297 5.19 -25.75 -1.90
C LEU A 297 5.51 -27.13 -1.31
N GLU A 298 5.00 -27.45 -0.12
CA GLU A 298 5.25 -28.72 0.59
C GLU A 298 6.76 -29.03 0.76
N HIS A 299 7.59 -27.99 0.84
CA HIS A 299 9.04 -28.09 0.90
C HIS A 299 9.65 -28.95 -0.23
N SER A 300 9.07 -28.91 -1.44
CA SER A 300 9.50 -29.72 -2.59
C SER A 300 10.96 -29.53 -3.01
N ASN A 301 11.56 -28.38 -2.69
CA ASN A 301 12.90 -27.99 -3.13
C ASN A 301 13.72 -27.36 -1.98
N PRO A 302 15.06 -27.49 -2.02
CA PRO A 302 15.94 -26.75 -1.11
C PRO A 302 15.83 -25.24 -1.38
N TYR A 303 15.92 -24.43 -0.33
CA TYR A 303 15.82 -22.98 -0.47
C TYR A 303 16.76 -22.20 0.44
N CYS A 304 16.98 -20.93 0.10
CA CYS A 304 17.67 -19.96 0.94
C CYS A 304 17.04 -18.57 0.77
N LEU A 305 16.95 -17.81 1.86
CA LEU A 305 16.65 -16.38 1.83
C LEU A 305 17.97 -15.61 1.69
N VAL A 306 18.09 -14.85 0.60
CA VAL A 306 19.28 -14.08 0.23
C VAL A 306 18.90 -12.62 -0.01
N TRP A 307 19.89 -11.74 -0.01
CA TRP A 307 19.67 -10.30 -0.07
C TRP A 307 20.41 -9.64 -1.23
N GLN A 308 19.71 -8.88 -2.06
CA GLN A 308 20.27 -8.22 -3.24
C GLN A 308 20.51 -6.71 -3.04
N SER A 309 21.09 -6.07 -4.06
CA SER A 309 21.18 -4.62 -4.20
C SER A 309 21.92 -3.87 -3.09
N LYS A 310 23.04 -4.42 -2.58
CA LYS A 310 23.93 -3.68 -1.67
C LYS A 310 24.48 -2.43 -2.33
N VAL A 311 24.41 -1.29 -1.63
CA VAL A 311 25.05 -0.05 -2.07
C VAL A 311 26.02 0.53 -1.04
N GLY A 312 27.20 0.93 -1.50
CA GLY A 312 28.20 1.59 -0.66
C GLY A 312 28.96 0.66 0.29
N PRO A 313 29.85 1.24 1.12
CA PRO A 313 30.85 0.48 1.87
C PRO A 313 30.38 -0.02 3.24
N LEU A 314 29.20 0.40 3.72
CA LEU A 314 28.70 0.02 5.03
C LEU A 314 28.34 -1.47 5.09
N PRO A 315 28.26 -2.11 6.27
CA PRO A 315 27.77 -3.48 6.39
C PRO A 315 26.26 -3.61 6.12
N TRP A 316 25.88 -4.64 5.38
CA TRP A 316 24.50 -4.93 4.98
C TRP A 316 24.07 -6.33 5.46
N LEU A 317 22.77 -6.59 5.39
CA LEU A 317 22.21 -7.89 5.68
C LEU A 317 22.61 -8.89 4.59
N GLU A 318 23.13 -10.03 5.02
CA GLU A 318 23.78 -11.07 4.22
C GLU A 318 23.08 -12.42 4.47
N PRO A 319 23.29 -13.44 3.61
CA PRO A 319 24.20 -13.50 2.45
C PRO A 319 23.70 -12.69 1.24
N PHE A 320 24.63 -12.15 0.43
CA PHE A 320 24.28 -11.50 -0.83
C PHE A 320 23.87 -12.51 -1.89
N THR A 321 22.92 -12.15 -2.75
CA THR A 321 22.38 -13.05 -3.77
C THR A 321 23.47 -13.59 -4.71
N ASP A 322 24.36 -12.74 -5.20
CA ASP A 322 25.47 -13.13 -6.07
C ASP A 322 26.50 -14.02 -5.34
N ASP A 323 26.87 -13.66 -4.11
CA ASP A 323 27.79 -14.45 -3.28
C ASP A 323 27.22 -15.82 -2.93
N ALA A 324 25.91 -15.91 -2.67
CA ALA A 324 25.23 -17.17 -2.41
C ALA A 324 25.25 -18.08 -3.65
N ILE A 325 24.97 -17.54 -4.84
CA ILE A 325 25.05 -18.29 -6.10
C ILE A 325 26.48 -18.83 -6.29
N LYS A 326 27.50 -17.97 -6.19
CA LYS A 326 28.93 -18.35 -6.29
C LYS A 326 29.28 -19.46 -5.30
N ALA A 327 28.82 -19.36 -4.06
CA ALA A 327 29.08 -20.36 -3.01
C ALA A 327 28.38 -21.69 -3.28
N TYR A 328 27.14 -21.69 -3.79
CA TYR A 328 26.41 -22.90 -4.15
C TYR A 328 27.02 -23.61 -5.36
N VAL A 329 27.48 -22.86 -6.37
CA VAL A 329 28.19 -23.41 -7.52
C VAL A 329 29.47 -24.14 -7.11
N LYS A 330 30.25 -23.56 -6.19
CA LYS A 330 31.44 -24.22 -5.60
C LYS A 330 31.09 -25.53 -4.86
N LYS A 331 29.86 -25.66 -4.37
CA LYS A 331 29.32 -26.87 -3.73
C LYS A 331 28.63 -27.82 -4.73
N GLY A 332 28.76 -27.58 -6.03
CA GLY A 332 28.24 -28.45 -7.09
C GLY A 332 26.77 -28.23 -7.45
N LYS A 333 26.10 -27.20 -6.92
CA LYS A 333 24.72 -26.84 -7.32
C LYS A 333 24.76 -26.04 -8.62
N LYS A 334 23.92 -26.41 -9.59
CA LYS A 334 23.96 -25.84 -10.95
C LYS A 334 22.62 -25.28 -11.45
N ASN A 335 21.55 -25.55 -10.71
CA ASN A 335 20.18 -25.22 -11.10
C ASN A 335 19.55 -24.31 -10.04
N PHE A 336 19.11 -23.12 -10.44
CA PHE A 336 18.63 -22.07 -9.53
C PHE A 336 17.36 -21.41 -10.06
N ILE A 337 16.45 -21.06 -9.14
CA ILE A 337 15.38 -20.09 -9.40
C ILE A 337 15.56 -18.92 -8.44
N LEU A 338 15.60 -17.71 -8.98
CA LEU A 338 15.57 -16.46 -8.21
C LEU A 338 14.12 -16.00 -8.03
N ILE A 339 13.69 -15.72 -6.80
CA ILE A 339 12.31 -15.33 -6.46
C ILE A 339 12.32 -13.92 -5.89
N PRO A 340 11.70 -12.90 -6.54
CA PRO A 340 11.62 -11.55 -6.02
C PRO A 340 10.57 -11.42 -4.91
N ILE A 341 10.87 -11.96 -3.72
CA ILE A 341 9.88 -12.22 -2.65
C ILE A 341 9.33 -10.97 -1.95
N ALA A 342 10.03 -9.84 -2.09
CA ALA A 342 9.70 -8.58 -1.42
C ALA A 342 9.08 -7.52 -2.36
N PHE A 343 8.75 -7.90 -3.59
CA PHE A 343 8.19 -7.00 -4.60
C PHE A 343 7.02 -7.64 -5.32
N VAL A 344 6.03 -6.81 -5.67
CA VAL A 344 4.77 -7.27 -6.31
C VAL A 344 4.63 -6.83 -7.77
N ASN A 345 5.55 -6.01 -8.26
CA ASN A 345 5.64 -5.55 -9.64
C ASN A 345 7.03 -5.83 -10.20
N GLU A 346 7.11 -6.02 -11.52
CA GLU A 346 8.39 -5.87 -12.21
C GLU A 346 8.91 -4.43 -12.08
N HIS A 347 10.22 -4.30 -11.90
CA HIS A 347 10.94 -3.05 -11.72
C HIS A 347 12.43 -3.29 -12.03
N ILE A 348 13.29 -2.29 -11.84
CA ILE A 348 14.70 -2.39 -12.25
C ILE A 348 15.44 -3.53 -11.54
N GLU A 349 15.15 -3.76 -10.27
CA GLU A 349 15.78 -4.79 -9.47
C GLU A 349 15.42 -6.22 -9.92
N THR A 350 14.31 -6.41 -10.66
CA THR A 350 13.96 -7.72 -11.23
C THR A 350 14.42 -7.85 -12.68
N LEU A 351 14.08 -6.86 -13.51
CA LEU A 351 14.33 -6.90 -14.96
C LEU A 351 15.79 -6.67 -15.32
N HIS A 352 16.54 -5.96 -14.47
CA HIS A 352 17.95 -5.69 -14.70
C HIS A 352 18.83 -6.55 -13.79
N GLU A 353 18.73 -6.37 -12.48
CA GLU A 353 19.65 -7.02 -11.54
C GLU A 353 19.45 -8.55 -11.53
N LEU A 354 18.22 -9.05 -11.37
CA LEU A 354 18.01 -10.50 -11.38
C LEU A 354 18.16 -11.12 -12.77
N ASP A 355 17.56 -10.53 -13.82
CA ASP A 355 17.58 -11.14 -15.17
C ASP A 355 18.91 -10.95 -15.91
N ILE A 356 19.46 -9.74 -15.91
CA ILE A 356 20.68 -9.41 -16.67
C ILE A 356 21.91 -9.71 -15.81
N GLU A 357 22.07 -9.06 -14.66
CA GLU A 357 23.30 -9.20 -13.87
C GLU A 357 23.45 -10.63 -13.31
N TYR A 358 22.39 -11.24 -12.79
CA TYR A 358 22.50 -12.56 -12.15
C TYR A 358 22.19 -13.73 -13.07
N CYS A 359 21.02 -13.75 -13.74
CA CYS A 359 20.66 -14.91 -14.55
C CYS A 359 21.52 -15.01 -15.82
N LYS A 360 21.78 -13.88 -16.48
CA LYS A 360 22.58 -13.87 -17.70
C LYS A 360 24.07 -13.77 -17.40
N GLU A 361 24.55 -12.64 -16.88
CA GLU A 361 25.99 -12.34 -16.78
C GLU A 361 26.69 -13.26 -15.77
N LEU A 362 26.21 -13.32 -14.52
CA LEU A 362 26.80 -14.20 -13.51
C LEU A 362 26.58 -15.68 -13.82
N GLY A 363 25.43 -16.04 -14.41
CA GLY A 363 25.16 -17.39 -14.88
C GLY A 363 26.17 -17.88 -15.91
N GLU A 364 26.47 -17.05 -16.91
CA GLU A 364 27.48 -17.29 -17.94
C GLU A 364 28.90 -17.35 -17.34
N GLU A 365 29.26 -16.40 -16.46
CA GLU A 365 30.54 -16.35 -15.76
C GLU A 365 30.83 -17.65 -14.99
N LEU A 366 29.84 -18.12 -14.23
CA LEU A 366 29.96 -19.30 -13.38
C LEU A 366 29.68 -20.62 -14.11
N LYS A 367 29.26 -20.56 -15.39
CA LYS A 367 28.85 -21.72 -16.20
C LYS A 367 27.80 -22.57 -15.49
N VAL A 368 26.79 -21.92 -14.90
CA VAL A 368 25.65 -22.63 -14.29
C VAL A 368 24.86 -23.35 -15.39
N GLU A 369 24.26 -24.48 -15.06
CA GLU A 369 23.49 -25.27 -16.03
C GLU A 369 22.18 -24.56 -16.37
N SER A 370 21.48 -24.06 -15.35
CA SER A 370 20.31 -23.23 -15.56
C SER A 370 20.03 -22.33 -14.36
N ILE A 371 19.94 -21.03 -14.59
CA ILE A 371 19.49 -20.04 -13.62
C ILE A 371 18.34 -19.27 -14.26
N LYS A 372 17.22 -19.20 -13.55
CA LYS A 372 16.01 -18.53 -14.04
C LYS A 372 15.40 -17.70 -12.93
N ARG A 373 14.47 -16.81 -13.27
CA ARG A 373 13.73 -16.00 -12.30
C ARG A 373 12.24 -16.32 -12.36
N ALA A 374 11.61 -16.43 -11.20
CA ALA A 374 10.15 -16.46 -11.10
C ALA A 374 9.58 -15.04 -11.32
N LEU A 375 8.51 -14.93 -12.09
CA LEU A 375 7.88 -13.63 -12.36
C LEU A 375 7.36 -12.99 -11.06
N ALA A 376 7.40 -11.66 -10.99
CA ALA A 376 6.69 -10.94 -9.95
C ALA A 376 5.16 -11.21 -10.05
N PRO A 377 4.40 -11.01 -8.96
CA PRO A 377 2.94 -11.12 -8.98
C PRO A 377 2.28 -10.39 -10.15
N ASN A 378 2.61 -9.11 -10.40
CA ASN A 378 2.01 -8.29 -11.45
C ASN A 378 0.47 -8.40 -11.44
N ASP A 379 -0.15 -8.75 -12.55
CA ASP A 379 -1.59 -8.93 -12.71
C ASP A 379 -2.08 -10.36 -12.44
N HIS A 380 -1.30 -11.19 -11.72
CA HIS A 380 -1.71 -12.55 -11.41
C HIS A 380 -3.12 -12.58 -10.79
N PRO A 381 -4.08 -13.38 -11.29
CA PRO A 381 -5.46 -13.33 -10.83
C PRO A 381 -5.62 -13.57 -9.32
N LEU A 382 -4.83 -14.47 -8.72
CA LEU A 382 -4.85 -14.67 -7.27
C LEU A 382 -4.30 -13.47 -6.50
N PHE A 383 -3.37 -12.72 -7.08
CA PHE A 383 -2.82 -11.52 -6.46
C PHE A 383 -3.82 -10.36 -6.49
N ILE A 384 -4.52 -10.17 -7.61
CA ILE A 384 -5.62 -9.19 -7.68
C ILE A 384 -6.70 -9.50 -6.63
N LYS A 385 -7.08 -10.78 -6.51
CA LYS A 385 -7.98 -11.23 -5.44
C LYS A 385 -7.40 -10.97 -4.05
N ALA A 386 -6.09 -11.15 -3.86
CA ALA A 386 -5.41 -10.83 -2.60
C ALA A 386 -5.56 -9.35 -2.23
N LEU A 387 -5.32 -8.44 -3.17
CA LEU A 387 -5.46 -7.00 -2.92
C LEU A 387 -6.88 -6.62 -2.52
N ALA A 388 -7.89 -7.16 -3.22
CA ALA A 388 -9.29 -6.93 -2.89
C ALA A 388 -9.67 -7.54 -1.52
N ASP A 389 -9.26 -8.77 -1.24
CA ASP A 389 -9.53 -9.47 0.01
C ASP A 389 -8.92 -8.73 1.22
N ILE A 390 -7.67 -8.26 1.10
CA ILE A 390 -6.99 -7.44 2.11
C ILE A 390 -7.80 -6.18 2.44
N VAL A 391 -8.29 -5.48 1.41
CA VAL A 391 -9.07 -4.24 1.59
C VAL A 391 -10.43 -4.54 2.24
N VAL A 392 -11.11 -5.61 1.83
CA VAL A 392 -12.40 -6.04 2.41
C VAL A 392 -12.24 -6.46 3.87
N ASP A 393 -11.25 -7.30 4.16
CA ASP A 393 -10.96 -7.78 5.51
C ASP A 393 -10.63 -6.62 6.46
N HIS A 394 -9.82 -5.65 5.99
CA HIS A 394 -9.53 -4.42 6.71
C HIS A 394 -10.79 -3.61 7.03
N MET A 395 -11.68 -3.44 6.06
CA MET A 395 -12.94 -2.72 6.27
C MET A 395 -13.90 -3.46 7.22
N LYS A 396 -13.97 -4.79 7.13
CA LYS A 396 -14.87 -5.63 7.97
C LYS A 396 -14.40 -5.73 9.41
N LYS A 397 -13.09 -5.86 9.65
CA LYS A 397 -12.52 -5.94 11.01
C LYS A 397 -12.74 -4.66 11.81
N GLY A 398 -13.01 -3.52 11.15
CA GLY A 398 -13.26 -2.23 11.78
C GLY A 398 -12.03 -1.62 12.50
N LYS A 399 -10.87 -2.28 12.45
CA LYS A 399 -9.61 -1.77 12.99
C LYS A 399 -8.98 -0.84 11.97
N ASN A 400 -9.11 0.47 12.18
CA ASN A 400 -8.56 1.46 11.25
C ASN A 400 -7.01 1.48 11.22
N LEU A 401 -6.37 0.89 12.24
CA LEU A 401 -4.92 0.80 12.39
C LEU A 401 -4.50 -0.56 12.97
N ASN A 402 -3.36 -1.06 12.51
CA ASN A 402 -2.66 -2.17 13.14
C ASN A 402 -1.91 -1.71 14.40
N PRO A 403 -2.06 -2.33 15.58
CA PRO A 403 -1.26 -1.98 16.76
C PRO A 403 0.26 -2.03 16.52
N LYS A 404 0.72 -2.95 15.65
CA LYS A 404 2.14 -3.03 15.26
C LYS A 404 2.60 -1.79 14.48
N PHE A 405 1.70 -1.14 13.73
CA PHE A 405 2.00 0.12 13.03
C PHE A 405 2.36 1.23 14.02
N LEU A 406 1.68 1.31 15.17
CA LEU A 406 1.91 2.34 16.19
C LEU A 406 3.20 2.12 16.99
N THR A 407 3.75 0.91 16.92
CA THR A 407 5.00 0.57 17.61
C THR A 407 6.21 1.02 16.78
N ARG A 408 7.14 1.76 17.40
CA ARG A 408 8.41 2.14 16.77
C ARG A 408 9.43 1.00 16.91
N CYS A 409 10.47 1.02 16.07
CA CYS A 409 11.64 0.17 16.32
C CYS A 409 12.16 0.39 17.75
N PRO A 410 12.58 -0.67 18.46
CA PRO A 410 13.11 -0.59 19.83
C PRO A 410 14.20 0.48 20.03
N HIS A 411 15.08 0.68 19.04
CA HIS A 411 16.15 1.69 19.09
C HIS A 411 15.90 2.87 18.14
N CYS A 412 14.63 3.20 17.85
CA CYS A 412 14.28 4.31 16.97
C CYS A 412 14.72 5.66 17.55
N THR A 413 15.58 6.38 16.81
CA THR A 413 16.04 7.73 17.18
C THR A 413 15.39 8.85 16.36
N ASN A 414 14.52 8.53 15.39
CA ASN A 414 13.87 9.52 14.55
C ASN A 414 12.61 10.06 15.25
N PRO A 415 12.58 11.35 15.67
CA PRO A 415 11.39 11.92 16.33
C PRO A 415 10.18 11.95 15.40
N LYS A 416 10.40 12.11 14.08
CA LYS A 416 9.31 12.11 13.09
C LYS A 416 8.50 10.82 13.15
N CYS A 417 9.13 9.68 13.41
CA CYS A 417 8.40 8.42 13.57
C CYS A 417 7.42 8.47 14.74
N HIS A 418 7.81 9.06 15.88
CA HIS A 418 6.93 9.17 17.04
C HIS A 418 5.72 10.06 16.74
N ASP A 419 5.99 11.28 16.25
CA ASP A 419 4.95 12.26 15.96
C ASP A 419 3.99 11.76 14.88
N SER A 420 4.54 11.10 13.85
CA SER A 420 3.77 10.45 12.78
C SER A 420 2.81 9.40 13.34
N LYS A 421 3.27 8.48 14.23
CA LYS A 421 2.39 7.46 14.81
C LYS A 421 1.28 8.07 15.66
N GLN A 422 1.59 9.07 16.49
CA GLN A 422 0.57 9.78 17.27
C GLN A 422 -0.45 10.51 16.40
N TRP A 423 0.02 11.10 15.29
CA TRP A 423 -0.86 11.75 14.34
C TRP A 423 -1.81 10.76 13.67
N TYR A 424 -1.31 9.60 13.21
CA TYR A 424 -2.15 8.54 12.64
C TYR A 424 -3.16 7.98 13.65
N GLU A 425 -2.74 7.75 14.89
CA GLU A 425 -3.64 7.29 15.95
C GLU A 425 -4.82 8.24 16.11
N LYS A 426 -4.56 9.56 16.19
CA LYS A 426 -5.61 10.58 16.24
C LYS A 426 -6.43 10.62 14.96
N LEU A 427 -5.78 10.60 13.80
CA LEU A 427 -6.44 10.69 12.50
C LEU A 427 -7.46 9.56 12.29
N CYS A 428 -7.05 8.33 12.55
CA CYS A 428 -7.84 7.13 12.29
C CYS A 428 -8.86 6.83 13.40
N ASN A 429 -8.66 7.32 14.63
CA ASN A 429 -9.57 7.10 15.76
C ASN A 429 -10.52 8.29 16.05
N LYS A 430 -10.34 9.45 15.41
CA LYS A 430 -11.15 10.68 15.60
C LYS A 430 -12.66 10.48 15.48
N GLN A 431 -13.13 9.40 14.86
CA GLN A 431 -14.55 9.13 14.70
C GLN A 431 -15.19 8.37 15.87
N VAL A 432 -14.40 7.74 16.73
CA VAL A 432 -14.93 7.09 17.93
C VAL A 432 -15.45 8.16 18.90
N GLU A 433 -14.76 9.30 19.04
CA GLU A 433 -15.17 10.38 19.97
C GLU A 433 -16.50 11.04 19.57
N THR A 434 -16.76 11.28 18.28
CA THR A 434 -17.99 11.95 17.84
C THR A 434 -19.23 11.07 18.00
N LEU A 435 -19.08 9.74 17.87
CA LEU A 435 -20.16 8.76 18.11
C LEU A 435 -20.41 8.56 19.61
N THR A 436 -19.37 8.47 20.44
CA THR A 436 -19.50 8.39 21.90
C THR A 436 -20.18 9.64 22.47
N ILE A 437 -19.84 10.83 21.98
CA ILE A 437 -20.50 12.08 22.37
C ILE A 437 -21.96 12.11 21.90
N LYS A 438 -22.27 11.63 20.68
CA LYS A 438 -23.67 11.53 20.20
C LYS A 438 -24.51 10.51 20.98
N LEU A 439 -23.94 9.39 21.42
CA LEU A 439 -24.60 8.42 22.29
C LEU A 439 -24.79 8.97 23.72
N ILE A 440 -23.89 9.81 24.22
CA ILE A 440 -24.04 10.49 25.51
C ILE A 440 -25.08 11.63 25.44
N ILE A 441 -25.26 12.27 24.27
CA ILE A 441 -26.23 13.36 24.06
C ILE A 441 -27.64 12.84 23.76
N LEU A 442 -27.81 11.58 23.34
CA LEU A 442 -29.12 10.91 23.31
C LEU A 442 -29.51 10.37 24.70
N LYS A 443 -29.44 11.22 25.73
CA LYS A 443 -30.23 11.00 26.95
C LYS A 443 -31.64 11.53 26.69
N ILE A 444 -32.55 10.60 26.51
CA ILE A 444 -34.01 10.78 26.40
C ILE A 444 -34.49 11.77 27.49
N PRO A 445 -35.29 12.80 27.15
CA PRO A 445 -35.92 13.64 28.16
C PRO A 445 -37.00 12.82 28.89
N VAL A 446 -36.82 12.61 30.20
CA VAL A 446 -37.82 11.94 31.04
C VAL A 446 -38.73 13.02 31.62
N ASP A 447 -39.67 13.50 30.81
CA ASP A 447 -40.84 14.25 31.28
C ASP A 447 -42.10 13.55 30.75
N HIS A 448 -42.50 12.45 31.42
CA HIS A 448 -43.87 11.96 31.32
C HIS A 448 -44.26 11.23 32.63
N PRO A 449 -45.35 11.61 33.31
CA PRO A 449 -45.73 11.04 34.59
C PRO A 449 -46.57 9.78 34.38
N CYS A 450 -45.92 8.63 34.41
CA CYS A 450 -46.53 7.33 34.72
C CYS A 450 -45.40 6.36 35.01
N PHE A 451 -45.23 6.00 36.28
CA PHE A 451 -44.72 4.73 36.82
C PHE A 451 -44.24 4.96 38.26
N VAL A 452 -45.22 5.18 39.14
CA VAL A 452 -45.07 4.95 40.58
C VAL A 452 -45.63 3.56 40.82
N GLU A 453 -44.75 2.60 41.08
CA GLU A 453 -44.91 1.39 41.92
C GLU A 453 -43.99 0.27 41.41
N GLN A 454 -42.78 0.23 41.96
CA GLN A 454 -42.07 -0.98 42.38
C GLN A 454 -40.71 -0.59 43.00
N HIS A 455 -40.76 0.19 44.07
CA HIS A 455 -39.65 0.32 45.00
C HIS A 455 -39.69 -0.89 45.95
N LYS A 456 -38.87 -1.91 45.68
CA LYS A 456 -38.26 -2.85 46.67
C LYS A 456 -37.50 -4.00 45.98
N HIS A 457 -36.46 -3.71 45.18
CA HIS A 457 -35.38 -4.70 44.90
C HIS A 457 -34.15 -4.06 44.21
N SER A 458 -33.45 -3.13 44.87
CA SER A 458 -32.17 -2.61 44.33
C SER A 458 -31.19 -2.04 45.37
N GLN A 459 -31.01 -2.73 46.51
CA GLN A 459 -29.96 -2.37 47.48
C GLN A 459 -28.75 -3.33 47.52
N ASN A 460 -28.65 -4.32 46.62
CA ASN A 460 -27.55 -5.31 46.64
C ASN A 460 -26.47 -5.15 45.54
N LEU A 461 -26.48 -4.10 44.72
CA LEU A 461 -25.45 -3.91 43.68
C LEU A 461 -24.36 -2.88 44.00
N HIS A 462 -24.40 -2.26 45.18
CA HIS A 462 -23.36 -1.29 45.60
C HIS A 462 -22.24 -1.86 46.48
N PHE A 463 -22.28 -3.15 46.86
CA PHE A 463 -21.24 -3.79 47.67
C PHE A 463 -20.19 -4.61 46.88
N ALA A 464 -20.42 -4.90 45.60
CA ALA A 464 -19.51 -5.75 44.81
C ALA A 464 -18.27 -5.01 44.24
N ASN A 465 -18.24 -3.67 44.25
CA ASN A 465 -17.15 -2.89 43.64
C ASN A 465 -16.09 -2.36 44.62
N ARG A 466 -16.13 -2.76 45.91
CA ARG A 466 -15.06 -2.45 46.88
C ARG A 466 -14.16 -3.63 47.24
N ALA A 467 -14.61 -4.88 47.04
CA ALA A 467 -13.85 -6.08 47.39
C ALA A 467 -12.74 -6.43 46.37
N SER A 468 -12.88 -6.05 45.10
CA SER A 468 -11.89 -6.35 44.04
C SER A 468 -10.67 -5.40 44.05
N LEU A 469 -10.73 -4.28 44.76
CA LEU A 469 -9.66 -3.28 44.85
C LEU A 469 -8.72 -3.48 46.06
N GLU A 470 -9.14 -4.23 47.09
CA GLU A 470 -8.25 -4.61 48.21
C GLU A 470 -7.44 -5.88 47.94
N GLN A 471 -7.95 -6.80 47.11
CA GLN A 471 -7.22 -8.02 46.75
C GLN A 471 -6.02 -7.75 45.83
N TYR A 472 -6.06 -6.67 45.02
CA TYR A 472 -4.93 -6.23 44.20
C TYR A 472 -3.84 -5.48 44.99
N ARG A 473 -4.16 -4.94 46.17
CA ARG A 473 -3.19 -4.22 47.02
C ARG A 473 -2.37 -5.15 47.92
N MET A 474 -2.83 -6.37 48.18
CA MET A 474 -2.08 -7.35 48.98
C MET A 474 -1.05 -8.16 48.18
N SER A 475 -1.15 -8.24 46.85
CA SER A 475 -0.15 -8.92 46.00
C SER A 475 1.07 -8.05 45.64
N ALA A 476 1.00 -6.74 45.85
CA ALA A 476 2.10 -5.80 45.55
C ALA A 476 3.04 -5.54 46.76
N ALA A 477 2.74 -6.09 47.95
CA ALA A 477 3.52 -5.88 49.16
C ALA A 477 4.47 -7.05 49.54
N VAL A 478 4.46 -8.16 48.78
CA VAL A 478 5.31 -9.34 49.06
C VAL A 478 6.55 -9.43 48.17
N ILE A 479 6.69 -8.57 47.16
CA ILE A 479 7.90 -8.50 46.30
C ILE A 479 8.78 -7.32 46.74
N LYS A 480 9.15 -7.27 48.03
CA LYS A 480 10.12 -6.29 48.56
C LYS A 480 10.86 -6.82 49.80
N SER A 481 11.28 -8.08 49.78
CA SER A 481 12.36 -8.54 50.67
C SER A 481 12.79 -9.96 50.30
N THR A 482 14.07 -10.11 49.95
CA THR A 482 14.93 -11.32 49.88
C THR A 482 15.49 -11.69 48.49
N PRO A 483 16.77 -12.16 48.42
CA PRO A 483 17.62 -12.10 47.24
C PRO A 483 17.49 -13.31 46.32
N ALA A 484 17.97 -13.17 45.08
CA ALA A 484 17.81 -14.14 43.98
C ALA A 484 18.44 -15.52 44.25
N PRO A 485 17.76 -16.63 43.88
CA PRO A 485 18.38 -17.94 43.75
C PRO A 485 18.51 -18.43 42.29
N THR A 486 19.48 -19.33 42.13
CA THR A 486 20.06 -19.89 40.90
C THR A 486 19.24 -21.00 40.21
N HIS A 487 19.60 -21.29 38.96
CA HIS A 487 19.13 -22.39 38.10
C HIS A 487 18.94 -23.75 38.82
N ALA A 488 17.71 -24.08 39.21
CA ALA A 488 17.15 -25.44 39.26
C ALA A 488 15.76 -25.43 39.93
N GLU A 489 14.72 -24.85 39.31
CA GLU A 489 13.33 -24.98 39.83
C GLU A 489 12.26 -24.65 38.77
N TYR A 490 12.47 -25.08 37.53
CA TYR A 490 11.58 -24.76 36.39
C TYR A 490 10.56 -25.86 36.03
N THR A 491 10.31 -26.85 36.89
CA THR A 491 9.57 -28.07 36.48
C THR A 491 8.33 -28.43 37.31
N HIS A 492 7.70 -27.47 38.01
CA HIS A 492 6.43 -27.78 38.72
C HIS A 492 5.31 -26.71 38.67
N VAL A 493 5.34 -25.79 37.69
CA VAL A 493 4.28 -24.75 37.54
C VAL A 493 3.39 -24.95 36.30
N ILE A 494 3.56 -26.04 35.54
CA ILE A 494 2.82 -26.28 34.28
C ILE A 494 1.62 -27.26 34.43
N THR A 495 1.28 -27.72 35.64
CA THR A 495 0.19 -28.69 35.84
C THR A 495 -0.88 -28.27 36.87
N GLY A 496 -1.24 -26.98 36.90
CA GLY A 496 -2.30 -26.45 37.77
C GLY A 496 -3.33 -25.52 37.11
N LEU A 497 -3.30 -25.35 35.78
CA LEU A 497 -4.10 -24.34 35.05
C LEU A 497 -5.12 -24.94 34.05
N THR A 498 -5.63 -26.15 34.30
CA THR A 498 -6.61 -26.80 33.41
C THR A 498 -7.90 -27.29 34.08
N HIS A 499 -8.25 -26.79 35.28
CA HIS A 499 -9.53 -27.12 35.93
C HIS A 499 -10.18 -25.96 36.68
N VAL A 500 -10.41 -24.81 36.04
CA VAL A 500 -11.50 -23.87 36.41
C VAL A 500 -11.94 -23.12 35.14
N SER A 501 -12.73 -23.77 34.30
CA SER A 501 -13.44 -23.12 33.18
C SER A 501 -14.58 -24.04 32.74
N ARG A 502 -15.65 -24.05 33.52
CA ARG A 502 -16.95 -24.56 33.06
C ARG A 502 -18.17 -23.99 33.80
N ASP A 503 -17.99 -23.40 34.98
CA ASP A 503 -19.13 -22.88 35.78
C ASP A 503 -19.30 -21.35 35.78
N VAL A 504 -18.76 -20.64 34.77
CA VAL A 504 -18.96 -19.17 34.62
C VAL A 504 -19.60 -18.82 33.27
N ILE A 505 -20.15 -19.81 32.56
CA ILE A 505 -20.85 -19.60 31.27
C ILE A 505 -22.37 -19.85 31.36
N GLU A 506 -22.92 -20.21 32.53
CA GLU A 506 -24.38 -20.40 32.73
C GLU A 506 -24.96 -19.66 33.96
N SER A 507 -24.58 -18.39 34.15
CA SER A 507 -25.29 -17.43 35.02
C SER A 507 -25.22 -16.04 34.42
#